data_AF-A0AAW4HJV3-F1
#
_entry.id   AF-A0AAW4HJV3-F1
#
_cell.length_a   1.000
_cell.length_b   1.000
_cell.length_c   1.000
_cell.angle_alpha   90.00
_cell.angle_beta   90.00
_cell.angle_gamma   90.00
#
_symmetry.space_group_name_H-M   'P 1'
#
loop_
_entity.id
_entity.type
_entity.pdbx_description
1 polymer ?
#
loop_
_entity_poly.entity_id
_entity_poly.type
_entity_poly.pdbx_seq_one_letter_code
_entity_poly.pdbx_strand_id
1 'polypeptide(L)'
;AIFQHDLKGLLAYSTISHLGLITLLLGLGSQLAAVAAIFHTVNHATFKASLFMAAGIIDHETGTRDLRKLSGLVHYMPVTATLAMVAA
;
A
#
# COMPACT_ATOMS: atom_id res chain seq x y z
N ALA A 1 3.39 -6.15 -8.86
CA ALA A 1 2.74 -4.83 -8.77
C ALA A 1 2.58 -4.17 -10.13
N ILE A 2 3.64 -4.04 -10.93
CA ILE A 2 3.68 -3.25 -12.19
C ILE A 2 2.65 -3.70 -13.24
N PHE A 3 2.29 -4.98 -13.28
CA PHE A 3 1.29 -5.50 -14.23
C PHE A 3 -0.15 -5.49 -13.69
N GLN A 4 -0.38 -4.93 -12.50
CA GLN A 4 -1.69 -4.98 -11.88
C GLN A 4 -2.52 -3.76 -12.26
N HIS A 5 -3.70 -4.01 -12.82
CA HIS A 5 -4.62 -2.95 -13.28
C HIS A 5 -5.68 -2.60 -12.24
N ASP A 6 -5.88 -3.46 -11.23
CA ASP A 6 -6.75 -3.17 -10.09
C ASP A 6 -5.96 -2.47 -8.98
N LEU A 7 -6.48 -1.34 -8.49
CA LEU A 7 -5.86 -0.53 -7.45
C LEU A 7 -5.64 -1.31 -6.14
N LYS A 8 -6.66 -2.04 -5.64
CA LYS A 8 -6.54 -2.81 -4.40
C LYS A 8 -5.64 -4.04 -4.60
N GLY A 9 -5.68 -4.64 -5.79
CA GLY A 9 -4.78 -5.73 -6.20
C GLY A 9 -3.32 -5.29 -6.21
N LEU A 10 -3.02 -4.09 -6.72
CA LEU A 10 -1.66 -3.53 -6.68
C LEU A 10 -1.17 -3.36 -5.24
N LEU A 11 -2.03 -2.85 -4.35
CA LEU A 11 -1.73 -2.71 -2.93
C LEU A 11 -1.52 -4.06 -2.23
N ALA A 12 -2.32 -5.07 -2.56
CA ALA A 12 -2.17 -6.43 -2.03
C ALA A 12 -0.83 -7.06 -2.46
N TYR A 13 -0.47 -6.95 -3.74
CA TYR A 13 0.81 -7.48 -4.24
C TYR A 13 2.03 -6.83 -3.59
N SER A 14 1.96 -5.53 -3.31
CA SER A 14 3.05 -4.85 -2.59
C SER A 14 3.11 -5.23 -1.11
N THR A 15 1.98 -5.57 -0.47
CA THR A 15 1.98 -6.19 0.86
C THR A 15 2.68 -7.54 0.86
N ILE A 16 2.39 -8.41 -0.11
CA ILE A 16 3.08 -9.71 -0.24
C ILE A 16 4.60 -9.52 -0.35
N SER A 17 5.05 -8.53 -1.14
CA SER A 17 6.48 -8.23 -1.29
C SER A 17 7.15 -7.82 0.03
N HIS A 18 6.50 -6.96 0.82
CA HIS A 18 7.03 -6.53 2.13
C HIS A 18 6.99 -7.65 3.17
N LEU A 19 5.94 -8.48 3.17
CA LEU A 19 5.88 -9.65 4.02
C LEU A 19 7.00 -10.66 3.68
N GLY A 20 7.36 -10.79 2.40
CA GLY A 20 8.50 -11.58 1.97
C GLY A 20 9.82 -11.08 2.56
N LEU A 21 10.03 -9.76 2.57
CA LEU A 21 11.20 -9.14 3.22
C LEU A 21 11.20 -9.37 4.74
N ILE A 22 10.07 -9.18 5.41
CA ILE A 22 9.94 -9.43 6.86
C ILE A 22 10.26 -10.89 7.18
N THR A 23 9.70 -11.82 6.41
CA THR A 23 9.95 -13.26 6.58
C THR A 23 11.43 -13.60 6.38
N LEU A 24 12.08 -13.01 5.37
CA LEU A 24 13.52 -13.16 5.16
C LEU A 24 14.32 -12.65 6.37
N LEU A 25 14.01 -11.45 6.88
CA LEU A 25 14.68 -10.86 8.03
C LEU A 25 14.54 -11.74 9.28
N LEU A 26 13.34 -12.25 9.55
CA LEU A 26 13.12 -13.18 10.66
C LEU A 26 13.91 -14.49 10.48
N GLY A 27 14.04 -14.97 9.25
CA GLY A 27 14.83 -16.16 8.91
C GLY A 27 16.34 -16.02 9.10
N LEU A 28 16.88 -14.80 9.17
CA LEU A 28 18.32 -14.56 9.39
C LEU A 28 18.76 -14.84 10.84
N GLY A 29 17.83 -14.97 11.79
CA GLY A 29 18.12 -15.40 13.16
C GLY A 29 18.97 -14.45 14.01
N SER A 30 19.24 -13.22 13.56
CA SER A 30 20.00 -12.22 14.31
C SER A 30 19.09 -11.25 15.06
N GLN A 31 19.55 -10.75 16.21
CA GLN A 31 18.77 -9.83 17.04
C GLN A 31 18.50 -8.50 16.32
N LEU A 32 19.44 -8.00 15.53
CA LEU A 32 19.25 -6.82 14.68
C LEU A 32 18.20 -7.06 13.60
N ALA A 33 18.18 -8.26 12.98
CA ALA A 33 17.19 -8.60 11.97
C ALA A 33 15.78 -8.72 12.55
N ALA A 34 15.62 -9.24 13.78
CA ALA A 34 14.35 -9.27 14.49
C ALA A 34 13.81 -7.85 14.79
N VAL A 35 14.67 -6.95 15.26
CA VAL A 35 14.29 -5.54 15.47
C VAL A 35 13.89 -4.88 14.16
N ALA A 36 14.67 -5.08 13.09
CA ALA A 36 14.35 -4.56 11.76
C ALA A 36 13.01 -5.11 11.24
N ALA A 37 12.72 -6.40 11.43
CA ALA A 37 11.47 -7.02 11.02
C ALA A 37 10.26 -6.43 11.75
N ILE A 38 10.34 -6.23 13.08
CA ILE A 38 9.26 -5.62 13.87
C ILE A 38 9.05 -4.17 13.45
N PHE A 39 10.12 -3.38 13.38
CA PHE A 39 10.06 -1.98 12.94
C PHE A 39 9.43 -1.86 11.55
N HIS A 40 9.88 -2.70 10.60
CA HIS A 40 9.34 -2.71 9.25
C HIS A 40 7.86 -3.14 9.22
N THR A 41 7.45 -4.07 10.08
CA THR A 41 6.05 -4.51 10.19
C THR A 41 5.14 -3.37 10.65
N VAL A 42 5.52 -2.65 11.70
CA VAL A 42 4.73 -1.52 12.24
C VAL A 42 4.60 -0.39 11.21
N ASN A 43 5.71 -0.02 10.58
CA ASN A 43 5.71 0.98 9.51
C ASN A 43 4.82 0.51 8.35
N HIS A 44 5.03 -0.72 7.86
CA HIS A 44 4.26 -1.27 6.76
C HIS A 44 2.75 -1.29 7.04
N ALA A 45 2.34 -1.72 8.24
CA ALA A 45 0.93 -1.74 8.64
C ALA A 45 0.31 -0.34 8.64
N THR A 46 1.04 0.66 9.15
CA THR A 46 0.57 2.06 9.22
C THR A 46 0.34 2.64 7.83
N PHE A 47 1.34 2.56 6.95
CA PHE A 47 1.24 3.08 5.58
C PHE A 47 0.18 2.33 4.76
N LYS A 48 0.13 0.99 4.88
CA LYS A 48 -0.85 0.19 4.15
C LYS A 48 -2.28 0.45 4.58
N ALA A 49 -2.55 0.62 5.88
CA ALA A 49 -3.89 0.93 6.35
C ALA A 49 -4.40 2.24 5.71
N SER A 50 -3.59 3.30 5.70
CA SER A 50 -3.94 4.56 5.04
C SER A 50 -4.15 4.42 3.54
N LEU A 51 -3.30 3.66 2.84
CA LEU A 51 -3.42 3.45 1.39
C LEU A 51 -4.67 2.63 1.02
N PHE A 52 -5.00 1.60 1.80
CA PHE A 52 -6.22 0.82 1.59
C PHE A 52 -7.49 1.63 1.88
N MET A 53 -7.46 2.53 2.86
CA MET A 53 -8.55 3.48 3.10
C MET A 53 -8.71 4.45 1.92
N ALA A 54 -7.63 5.06 1.44
CA ALA A 54 -7.68 5.94 0.27
C ALA A 54 -8.19 5.22 -0.98
N ALA A 55 -7.70 3.99 -1.26
CA ALA A 55 -8.21 3.17 -2.34
C ALA A 55 -9.68 2.77 -2.16
N GLY A 56 -10.15 2.61 -0.92
CA GLY A 56 -11.56 2.39 -0.59
C GLY A 56 -12.43 3.60 -0.90
N ILE A 57 -11.96 4.80 -0.59
CA ILE A 57 -12.66 6.06 -0.92
C ILE A 57 -12.73 6.26 -2.44
N ILE A 58 -11.62 6.05 -3.16
CA ILE A 58 -11.61 6.16 -4.63
C ILE A 58 -12.60 5.18 -5.26
N ASP A 59 -12.60 3.93 -4.81
CA ASP A 59 -13.51 2.88 -5.26
C ASP A 59 -14.99 3.24 -5.00
N HIS A 60 -15.29 3.82 -3.83
CA HIS A 60 -16.64 4.25 -3.48
C HIS A 60 -17.14 5.41 -4.35
N GLU A 61 -16.31 6.44 -4.54
CA GLU A 61 -16.68 7.67 -5.25
C GLU A 61 -16.68 7.50 -6.78
N THR A 62 -15.75 6.72 -7.32
CA THR A 62 -15.61 6.54 -8.78
C THR A 62 -16.34 5.30 -9.31
N GLY A 63 -16.76 4.39 -8.42
CA GLY A 63 -17.39 3.12 -8.78
C GLY A 63 -16.48 2.14 -9.52
N THR A 64 -15.17 2.43 -9.63
CA THR A 64 -14.22 1.58 -10.33
C THR A 64 -12.87 1.54 -9.64
N ARG A 65 -12.16 0.42 -9.81
CA ARG A 65 -10.80 0.19 -9.29
C ARG A 65 -9.77 0.06 -10.40
N ASP A 66 -10.20 0.16 -11.66
CA ASP A 66 -9.35 -0.01 -12.83
C ASP A 66 -8.48 1.24 -13.03
N LEU A 67 -7.19 1.10 -12.76
CA LEU A 67 -6.17 2.15 -12.90
C LEU A 67 -6.10 2.72 -14.31
N ARG A 68 -6.58 2.00 -15.34
CA ARG A 68 -6.62 2.50 -16.73
C ARG A 68 -7.75 3.50 -16.94
N LYS A 69 -8.77 3.49 -16.08
CA LYS A 69 -9.93 4.41 -16.12
C LYS A 69 -9.79 5.54 -15.11
N LEU A 70 -9.04 5.32 -14.03
CA LEU A 70 -8.79 6.29 -12.98
C LEU A 70 -7.68 7.26 -13.40
N SER A 71 -8.06 8.49 -13.74
CA SER A 71 -7.13 9.57 -14.11
C SER A 71 -7.60 10.92 -13.55
N GLY A 72 -6.67 11.85 -13.31
CA GLY A 72 -7.02 13.20 -12.86
C GLY A 72 -7.56 13.31 -11.43
N LEU A 73 -7.44 12.26 -10.61
CA LEU A 73 -7.98 12.20 -9.25
C LEU A 73 -7.51 13.35 -8.32
N VAL A 74 -6.33 13.93 -8.57
CA VAL A 74 -5.85 15.11 -7.82
C VAL A 74 -6.79 16.32 -7.95
N HIS A 75 -7.47 16.49 -9.09
CA HIS A 75 -8.38 17.62 -9.30
C HIS A 75 -9.77 17.35 -8.72
N TYR A 76 -10.27 16.12 -8.84
CA TYR A 76 -11.62 15.75 -8.39
C TYR A 76 -11.67 15.39 -6.89
N MET A 77 -10.59 14.85 -6.34
CA MET A 77 -10.51 14.37 -4.96
C MET A 77 -9.20 14.80 -4.29
N PRO A 78 -8.92 16.12 -4.16
CA PRO A 78 -7.61 16.64 -3.74
C PRO A 78 -7.19 16.17 -2.34
N VAL A 79 -8.14 16.07 -1.39
CA VAL A 79 -7.85 15.59 -0.03
C VAL A 79 -7.46 14.11 -0.04
N THR A 80 -8.23 13.26 -0.70
CA THR A 80 -7.90 11.83 -0.81
C THR A 80 -6.59 11.61 -1.55
N ALA A 81 -6.32 12.39 -2.61
CA ALA A 81 -5.09 12.30 -3.38
C ALA A 81 -3.86 12.73 -2.58
N THR A 82 -3.95 13.82 -1.81
CA THR A 82 -2.85 14.28 -0.93
C THR A 82 -2.57 13.27 0.19
N LEU A 83 -3.60 12.73 0.85
CA LEU A 83 -3.44 11.71 1.88
C LEU A 83 -2.83 10.42 1.30
N ALA A 84 -3.29 9.98 0.11
CA ALA A 84 -2.72 8.83 -0.57
C ALA A 84 -1.25 9.05 -0.94
N MET A 85 -0.88 10.26 -1.37
CA MET A 85 0.49 10.59 -1.76
C MET A 85 1.44 10.67 -0.56
N VAL A 86 0.97 11.14 0.60
CA VAL A 86 1.77 11.12 1.84
C VAL A 86 1.95 9.70 2.39
N ALA A 87 0.98 8.82 2.15
CA ALA A 87 1.00 7.44 2.61
C ALA A 87 1.79 6.47 1.71
N ALA A 88 2.10 6.87 0.47
CA ALA A 88 2.79 6.06 -0.54
C ALA A 88 4.31 6.12 -0.39
#